data_AF-A0A369K011-F1
#
_entry.id   AF-A0A369K011-F1
#
_cell.length_a   1.000
_cell.length_b   1.000
_cell.length_c   1.000
_cell.angle_alpha   90.00
_cell.angle_beta   90.00
_cell.angle_gamma   90.00
#
_symmetry.space_group_name_H-M   'P 1'
#
loop_
_entity.id
_entity.type
_entity.pdbx_description
1 polymer ?
#
loop_
_entity_poly.entity_id
_entity_poly.type
_entity_poly.pdbx_seq_one_letter_code
_entity_poly.pdbx_strand_id
1 'polypeptide(L)'
;MATKAKADSKVAILKGQDAEDKVLEYLKRMNRPYGAVDVAANLKGAVPKATTQKILVTLAEKGELVQKTYGKTTFFVANQSNIESISADKLAALETEQKAIDEENKVLAADLRTCNLELSKLKSTPTDLELESQISEAAKTVASLTDRLQPLRSGAPLISTEDLAQIDADWTKWRAEWVRRRKVFMTFWQLATDVLPPQDATSLSDDLGIELDAPEHAVLERSTLCLCSKSSNSLKRKR
;
A
#
# COMPACT_ATOMS: atom_id res chain seq x y z
N MET A 1 15.40 -12.01 9.88
CA MET A 1 14.73 -12.99 9.00
C MET A 1 14.13 -14.08 9.87
N ALA A 2 12.81 -14.02 10.13
CA ALA A 2 12.13 -15.02 10.93
C ALA A 2 11.68 -16.17 10.02
N THR A 3 12.33 -17.31 10.14
CA THR A 3 11.92 -18.56 9.48
C THR A 3 10.58 -19.03 10.07
N LYS A 4 9.49 -18.80 9.34
CA LYS A 4 8.21 -19.47 9.60
C LYS A 4 8.40 -20.98 9.34
N ALA A 5 8.48 -21.77 10.41
CA ALA A 5 8.29 -23.21 10.34
C ALA A 5 6.90 -23.49 9.79
N LYS A 6 6.82 -24.16 8.63
CA LYS A 6 5.57 -24.77 8.17
C LYS A 6 5.22 -25.88 9.15
N ALA A 7 4.16 -25.69 9.91
CA ALA A 7 3.54 -26.78 10.65
C ALA A 7 2.89 -27.72 9.63
N ASP A 8 3.60 -28.79 9.26
CA ASP A 8 2.96 -29.94 8.61
C ASP A 8 1.96 -30.52 9.60
N SER A 9 0.67 -30.28 9.33
CA SER A 9 -0.41 -30.99 9.97
C SER A 9 -0.26 -32.48 9.64
N LYS A 10 0.47 -33.24 10.47
CA LYS A 10 0.60 -34.70 10.34
C LYS A 10 -0.80 -35.30 10.38
N VAL A 11 -1.31 -35.69 9.22
CA VAL A 11 -2.57 -36.41 9.10
C VAL A 11 -2.41 -37.74 9.82
N ALA A 12 -3.37 -38.10 10.67
CA ALA A 12 -3.35 -39.35 11.41
C ALA A 12 -3.26 -40.55 10.44
N ILE A 13 -2.37 -41.49 10.73
CA ILE A 13 -2.20 -42.69 9.92
C ILE A 13 -3.39 -43.62 10.16
N LEU A 14 -4.21 -43.82 9.14
CA LEU A 14 -5.33 -44.76 9.14
C LEU A 14 -4.80 -46.20 9.01
N LYS A 15 -5.46 -47.15 9.67
CA LYS A 15 -5.06 -48.56 9.71
C LYS A 15 -6.27 -49.46 9.43
N GLY A 16 -5.99 -50.66 8.93
CA GLY A 16 -7.01 -51.70 8.72
C GLY A 16 -8.10 -51.26 7.74
N GLN A 17 -9.35 -51.55 8.09
CA GLN A 17 -10.53 -51.29 7.25
C GLN A 17 -10.71 -49.81 6.92
N ASP A 18 -10.46 -48.91 7.88
CA ASP A 18 -10.59 -47.46 7.68
C ASP A 18 -9.66 -46.93 6.57
N ALA A 19 -8.47 -47.53 6.44
CA ALA A 19 -7.53 -47.18 5.37
C ALA A 19 -8.00 -47.70 4.00
N GLU A 20 -8.60 -48.88 3.97
CA GLU A 20 -9.15 -49.48 2.75
C GLU A 20 -10.37 -48.68 2.25
N ASP A 21 -11.30 -48.37 3.14
CA ASP A 21 -12.50 -47.59 2.84
C ASP A 21 -12.14 -46.19 2.35
N LYS A 22 -11.13 -45.55 2.95
CA LYS A 22 -10.68 -44.22 2.53
C LYS A 22 -10.05 -44.21 1.14
N VAL A 23 -9.26 -45.23 0.82
CA VAL A 23 -8.64 -45.38 -0.51
C VAL A 23 -9.71 -45.63 -1.57
N LEU A 24 -10.69 -46.50 -1.25
CA LEU A 24 -11.81 -46.82 -2.12
C LEU A 24 -12.71 -45.62 -2.37
N GLU A 25 -13.09 -44.90 -1.31
CA GLU A 25 -13.90 -43.67 -1.38
C GLU A 25 -13.21 -42.63 -2.27
N TYR A 26 -11.90 -42.42 -2.08
CA TYR A 26 -11.12 -41.48 -2.87
C TYR A 26 -11.11 -41.85 -4.36
N LEU A 27 -10.87 -43.13 -4.69
CA LEU A 27 -10.84 -43.60 -6.07
C LEU A 27 -12.21 -43.55 -6.76
N LYS A 28 -13.29 -43.91 -6.06
CA LYS A 28 -14.66 -43.80 -6.57
C LYS A 28 -15.05 -42.34 -6.81
N ARG A 29 -14.71 -41.44 -5.88
CA ARG A 29 -15.00 -40.01 -6.01
C ARG A 29 -14.23 -39.35 -7.15
N MET A 30 -12.95 -39.66 -7.31
CA MET A 30 -12.14 -39.05 -8.36
C MET A 30 -12.37 -39.68 -9.74
N ASN A 31 -12.76 -40.95 -9.77
CA ASN A 31 -13.04 -41.77 -10.96
C ASN A 31 -11.98 -41.64 -12.09
N ARG A 32 -10.71 -41.47 -11.70
CA ARG A 32 -9.55 -41.30 -12.59
C ARG A 32 -8.53 -42.42 -12.33
N PRO A 33 -7.78 -42.89 -13.35
CA PRO A 33 -6.71 -43.85 -13.14
C PRO A 33 -5.56 -43.25 -12.34
N TYR A 34 -5.14 -43.91 -11.26
CA TYR A 34 -4.00 -43.48 -10.43
C TYR A 34 -3.04 -44.62 -10.14
N GLY A 35 -1.75 -44.30 -9.97
CA GLY A 35 -0.77 -45.20 -9.39
C GLY A 35 -0.79 -45.16 -7.86
N ALA A 36 -0.25 -46.18 -7.19
CA ALA A 36 -0.22 -46.23 -5.72
C ALA A 36 0.57 -45.09 -5.08
N VAL A 37 1.58 -44.55 -5.77
CA VAL A 37 2.34 -43.38 -5.32
C VAL A 37 1.45 -42.15 -5.28
N ASP A 38 0.68 -41.93 -6.34
CA ASP A 38 -0.19 -40.77 -6.49
C ASP A 38 -1.33 -40.80 -5.47
N VAL A 39 -1.95 -41.98 -5.27
CA VAL A 39 -3.00 -42.15 -4.26
C VAL A 39 -2.46 -41.83 -2.86
N ALA A 40 -1.29 -42.37 -2.48
CA ALA A 40 -0.70 -42.09 -1.17
C ALA A 40 -0.35 -40.60 -0.97
N ALA A 41 0.11 -39.94 -2.03
CA ALA A 41 0.39 -38.50 -2.02
C ALA A 41 -0.90 -37.66 -1.91
N ASN A 42 -1.94 -38.00 -2.67
CA ASN A 42 -3.22 -37.29 -2.68
C ASN A 42 -3.98 -37.45 -1.35
N LEU A 43 -3.80 -38.58 -0.66
CA LEU A 43 -4.27 -38.81 0.70
C LEU A 43 -3.39 -38.13 1.77
N LYS A 44 -2.40 -37.32 1.37
CA LYS A 44 -1.50 -36.54 2.25
C LYS A 44 -0.81 -37.40 3.32
N GLY A 45 -0.48 -38.65 2.98
CA GLY A 45 0.17 -39.57 3.90
C GLY A 45 -0.74 -40.20 4.97
N ALA A 46 -2.08 -40.03 4.87
CA ALA A 46 -3.03 -40.72 5.74
C ALA A 46 -2.91 -42.26 5.65
N VAL A 47 -2.50 -42.77 4.49
CA VAL A 47 -2.17 -44.18 4.27
C VAL A 47 -0.75 -44.26 3.71
N PRO A 48 0.18 -44.98 4.35
CA PRO A 48 1.55 -45.13 3.85
C PRO A 48 1.59 -45.75 2.46
N LYS A 49 2.59 -45.40 1.64
CA LYS A 49 2.72 -45.90 0.25
C LYS A 49 2.68 -47.43 0.13
N ALA A 50 3.41 -48.14 1.00
CA ALA A 50 3.45 -49.60 0.98
C ALA A 50 2.08 -50.21 1.33
N THR A 51 1.37 -49.62 2.29
CA THR A 51 0.01 -50.04 2.67
C THR A 51 -1.00 -49.73 1.56
N THR A 52 -0.88 -48.56 0.93
CA THR A 52 -1.73 -48.14 -0.20
C THR A 52 -1.60 -49.11 -1.37
N GLN A 53 -0.37 -49.51 -1.74
CA GLN A 53 -0.16 -50.51 -2.79
C GLN A 53 -0.85 -51.84 -2.49
N LYS A 54 -0.75 -52.33 -1.24
CA LYS A 54 -1.40 -53.58 -0.83
C LYS A 54 -2.92 -53.47 -0.90
N ILE A 55 -3.48 -52.39 -0.34
CA ILE A 55 -4.92 -52.12 -0.34
C ILE A 55 -5.46 -52.05 -1.77
N LEU A 56 -4.76 -51.36 -2.69
CA LEU A 56 -5.18 -51.25 -4.08
C LEU A 56 -5.22 -52.60 -4.81
N VAL A 57 -4.24 -53.46 -4.55
CA VAL A 57 -4.22 -54.83 -5.11
C VAL A 57 -5.37 -55.66 -4.52
N THR A 58 -5.59 -55.60 -3.20
CA THR A 58 -6.70 -56.30 -2.53
C THR A 58 -8.07 -55.82 -3.05
N LEU A 59 -8.25 -54.52 -3.24
CA LEU A 59 -9.48 -53.94 -3.80
C LEU A 59 -9.68 -54.32 -5.28
N ALA A 60 -8.59 -54.51 -6.03
CA ALA A 60 -8.65 -55.01 -7.40
C ALA A 60 -9.02 -56.50 -7.44
N GLU A 61 -8.50 -57.31 -6.51
CA GLU A 61 -8.85 -58.73 -6.36
C GLU A 61 -10.31 -58.92 -5.94
N LYS A 62 -10.83 -58.04 -5.07
CA LYS A 62 -12.25 -57.98 -4.69
C LYS A 62 -13.18 -57.54 -5.84
N GLY A 63 -12.63 -57.10 -6.97
CA GLY A 63 -13.39 -56.64 -8.14
C GLY A 63 -13.98 -55.23 -8.01
N GLU A 64 -13.65 -54.50 -6.96
CA GLU A 64 -14.08 -53.11 -6.77
C GLU A 64 -13.27 -52.12 -7.62
N LEU A 65 -12.00 -52.45 -7.86
CA LEU A 65 -11.11 -51.71 -8.74
C LEU A 65 -10.69 -52.58 -9.93
N VAL A 66 -10.34 -51.93 -11.03
CA VAL A 66 -9.66 -52.54 -12.16
C VAL A 66 -8.21 -52.11 -12.12
N GLN A 67 -7.30 -53.07 -12.16
CA GLN A 67 -5.86 -52.82 -12.25
C GLN A 67 -5.34 -53.08 -13.66
N LYS A 68 -4.43 -52.24 -14.14
CA LYS A 68 -3.72 -52.45 -15.40
C LYS A 68 -2.26 -52.05 -15.27
N THR A 69 -1.37 -52.94 -15.69
CA THR A 69 0.08 -52.74 -15.62
C THR A 69 0.60 -52.26 -16.96
N TYR A 70 1.38 -51.17 -16.94
CA TYR A 70 2.10 -50.62 -18.08
C TYR A 70 3.59 -50.57 -17.74
N GLY A 71 4.37 -51.51 -18.30
CA GLY A 71 5.78 -51.65 -17.99
C GLY A 71 6.00 -51.96 -16.50
N LYS A 72 6.66 -51.05 -15.78
CA LYS A 72 6.94 -51.18 -14.33
C LYS A 72 5.86 -50.57 -13.43
N THR A 73 4.87 -49.88 -13.98
CA THR A 73 3.88 -49.12 -13.19
C THR A 73 2.49 -49.72 -13.36
N THR A 74 1.77 -49.90 -12.24
CA THR A 74 0.39 -50.38 -12.22
C THR A 74 -0.55 -49.23 -11.87
N PHE A 75 -1.61 -49.08 -12.66
CA PHE A 75 -2.66 -48.10 -12.45
C PHE A 75 -3.94 -48.79 -11.99
N PHE A 76 -4.66 -48.13 -11.10
CA PHE A 76 -5.91 -48.58 -10.52
C PHE A 76 -7.00 -47.56 -10.82
N VAL A 77 -8.19 -48.04 -11.18
CA VAL A 77 -9.38 -47.22 -11.41
C VAL A 77 -10.60 -47.92 -10.83
N ALA A 78 -11.63 -47.18 -10.42
CA ALA A 78 -12.90 -47.77 -10.01
C ALA A 78 -13.49 -48.62 -11.15
N ASN A 79 -14.04 -49.79 -10.81
CA ASN A 79 -14.62 -50.69 -11.80
C ASN A 79 -15.89 -50.08 -12.41
N GLN A 80 -15.79 -49.63 -13.67
CA GLN A 80 -16.92 -49.01 -14.39
C GLN A 80 -18.03 -50.01 -14.74
N SER A 81 -17.73 -51.31 -14.76
CA SER A 81 -18.72 -52.35 -15.07
C SER A 81 -19.81 -52.46 -14.00
N ASN A 82 -19.53 -51.98 -12.79
CA ASN A 82 -20.46 -51.94 -11.67
C ASN A 82 -21.32 -50.66 -11.66
N ILE A 83 -21.11 -49.74 -12.61
CA ILE A 83 -21.89 -48.51 -12.73
C ILE A 83 -23.00 -48.76 -13.76
N GLU A 84 -24.24 -48.48 -13.37
CA GLU A 84 -25.39 -48.64 -14.25
C GLU A 84 -25.27 -47.73 -15.49
N SER A 85 -25.42 -48.31 -16.67
CA SER A 85 -25.46 -47.53 -17.91
C SER A 85 -26.77 -46.74 -17.96
N ILE A 86 -26.67 -45.42 -18.02
CA ILE A 86 -27.83 -44.53 -18.14
C ILE A 86 -28.39 -44.66 -19.57
N SER A 87 -29.72 -44.76 -19.70
CA SER A 87 -30.38 -44.77 -21.01
C SER A 87 -30.29 -43.40 -21.72
N ALA A 88 -30.38 -43.39 -23.05
CA ALA A 88 -30.35 -42.16 -23.84
C ALA A 88 -31.43 -41.14 -23.40
N ASP A 89 -32.63 -41.63 -23.05
CA ASP A 89 -33.73 -40.76 -22.61
C ASP A 89 -33.44 -40.08 -21.26
N LYS A 90 -32.84 -40.82 -20.32
CA LYS A 90 -32.43 -40.27 -19.02
C LYS A 90 -31.29 -39.27 -19.18
N LEU A 91 -30.34 -39.52 -20.10
CA LEU A 91 -29.28 -38.56 -20.42
C LEU A 91 -29.86 -37.27 -20.99
N ALA A 92 -30.79 -37.36 -21.94
CA ALA A 92 -31.46 -36.19 -22.51
C ALA A 92 -32.21 -35.38 -21.43
N ALA A 93 -32.90 -36.05 -20.51
CA ALA A 93 -33.57 -35.39 -19.37
C ALA A 93 -32.57 -34.65 -18.47
N LEU A 94 -31.46 -35.29 -18.10
CA LEU A 94 -30.40 -34.67 -17.28
C LEU A 94 -29.74 -33.48 -18.01
N GLU A 95 -29.52 -33.55 -19.32
CA GLU A 95 -29.01 -32.41 -20.09
C GLU A 95 -29.98 -31.23 -20.10
N THR A 96 -31.29 -31.48 -20.17
CA THR A 96 -32.29 -30.41 -20.10
C THR A 96 -32.33 -29.78 -18.71
N GLU A 97 -32.25 -30.58 -17.64
CA GLU A 97 -32.19 -30.10 -16.27
C GLU A 97 -30.91 -29.29 -16.03
N GLN A 98 -29.76 -29.79 -16.47
CA GLN A 98 -28.48 -29.08 -16.38
C GLN A 98 -28.55 -27.72 -17.05
N LYS A 99 -29.10 -27.64 -18.26
CA LYS A 99 -29.27 -26.37 -18.97
C LYS A 99 -30.20 -25.41 -18.23
N ALA A 100 -31.28 -25.91 -17.65
CA ALA A 100 -32.20 -25.08 -16.86
C ALA A 100 -31.51 -24.51 -15.61
N ILE A 101 -30.79 -25.35 -14.86
CA ILE A 101 -30.04 -24.95 -13.67
C ILE A 101 -28.91 -23.97 -14.02
N ASP A 102 -28.20 -24.19 -15.13
CA ASP A 102 -27.14 -23.29 -15.59
C ASP A 102 -27.69 -21.90 -15.93
N GLU A 103 -28.90 -21.83 -16.52
CA GLU A 103 -29.52 -20.55 -16.85
C GLU A 103 -30.05 -19.83 -15.61
N GLU A 104 -30.65 -20.56 -14.66
CA GLU A 104 -31.05 -20.01 -13.35
C GLU A 104 -29.82 -19.47 -12.58
N ASN A 105 -28.72 -20.20 -12.58
CA ASN A 105 -27.46 -19.76 -11.96
C ASN A 105 -26.92 -18.48 -12.60
N LYS A 106 -27.03 -18.32 -13.92
CA LYS A 106 -26.63 -17.07 -14.60
C LYS A 106 -27.49 -15.89 -14.18
N VAL A 107 -28.81 -16.07 -14.07
CA VAL A 107 -29.74 -15.03 -13.62
C VAL A 107 -29.42 -14.63 -12.18
N LEU A 108 -29.33 -15.60 -11.26
CA LEU A 108 -28.99 -15.34 -9.86
C LEU A 108 -27.62 -14.68 -9.69
N ALA A 109 -26.63 -15.06 -10.49
CA ALA A 109 -25.31 -14.42 -10.48
C ALA A 109 -25.36 -12.96 -10.96
N ALA A 110 -26.23 -12.64 -11.93
CA ALA A 110 -26.44 -11.26 -12.38
C ALA A 110 -27.15 -10.44 -11.29
N ASP A 111 -28.17 -10.98 -10.65
CA ASP A 111 -28.90 -10.32 -9.55
C ASP A 111 -27.98 -10.05 -8.36
N LEU A 112 -27.15 -11.04 -7.98
CA LEU A 112 -26.15 -10.85 -6.93
C LEU A 112 -25.17 -9.72 -7.25
N ARG A 113 -24.75 -9.57 -8.52
CA ARG A 113 -23.87 -8.46 -8.91
C ARG A 113 -24.58 -7.12 -8.74
N THR A 114 -25.83 -7.03 -9.18
CA THR A 114 -26.64 -5.81 -9.06
C THR A 114 -26.86 -5.43 -7.60
N CYS A 115 -27.32 -6.36 -6.76
CA CYS A 115 -27.53 -6.13 -5.34
C CYS A 115 -26.23 -5.73 -4.61
N ASN A 116 -25.09 -6.35 -4.97
CA ASN A 116 -23.81 -5.97 -4.37
C ASN A 116 -23.35 -4.57 -4.79
N LEU A 117 -23.61 -4.15 -6.04
CA LEU A 117 -23.32 -2.79 -6.49
C LEU A 117 -24.17 -1.76 -5.74
N GLU A 118 -25.46 -2.04 -5.56
CA GLU A 118 -26.35 -1.18 -4.77
C GLU A 118 -25.91 -1.09 -3.31
N LEU A 119 -25.64 -2.24 -2.69
CA LEU A 119 -25.15 -2.30 -1.32
C LEU A 119 -23.82 -1.56 -1.16
N SER A 120 -22.90 -1.67 -2.12
CA SER A 120 -21.64 -0.93 -2.10
C SER A 120 -21.88 0.59 -2.19
N LYS A 121 -22.82 1.04 -3.02
CA LYS A 121 -23.20 2.46 -3.11
C LYS A 121 -23.77 2.95 -1.79
N LEU A 122 -24.73 2.23 -1.22
CA LEU A 122 -25.37 2.55 0.07
C LEU A 122 -24.37 2.56 1.23
N LYS A 123 -23.39 1.66 1.25
CA LYS A 123 -22.33 1.66 2.28
C LYS A 123 -21.31 2.79 2.10
N SER A 124 -21.14 3.29 0.87
CA SER A 124 -20.25 4.42 0.59
C SER A 124 -20.89 5.77 0.89
N THR A 125 -22.21 5.83 1.02
CA THR A 125 -22.92 7.03 1.44
C THR A 125 -22.93 7.14 2.97
N PRO A 126 -22.55 8.29 3.53
CA PRO A 126 -22.66 8.52 4.97
C PRO A 126 -24.12 8.41 5.44
N THR A 127 -24.28 8.02 6.70
CA THR A 127 -25.62 8.00 7.33
C THR A 127 -26.14 9.42 7.57
N ASP A 128 -27.45 9.56 7.74
CA ASP A 128 -28.09 10.87 7.98
C ASP A 128 -27.50 11.60 9.20
N LEU A 129 -27.13 10.86 10.25
CA LEU A 129 -26.48 11.42 11.44
C LEU A 129 -25.06 11.92 11.14
N GLU A 130 -24.30 11.18 10.33
CA GLU A 130 -22.97 11.59 9.90
C GLU A 130 -23.03 12.79 8.96
N LEU A 131 -24.01 12.83 8.06
CA LEU A 131 -24.27 14.00 7.20
C LEU A 131 -24.56 15.25 8.00
N GLU A 132 -25.45 15.16 9.00
CA GLU A 132 -25.76 16.30 9.87
C GLU A 132 -24.50 16.80 10.61
N SER A 133 -23.68 15.87 11.13
CA SER A 133 -22.39 16.21 11.75
C SER A 133 -21.45 16.91 10.77
N GLN A 134 -21.30 16.39 9.54
CA GLN A 134 -20.43 16.96 8.51
C GLN A 134 -20.92 18.35 8.08
N ILE A 135 -22.24 18.54 7.93
CA ILE A 135 -22.83 19.84 7.61
C ILE A 135 -22.57 20.85 8.73
N SER A 136 -22.75 20.45 9.99
CA SER A 136 -22.48 21.30 11.14
C SER A 136 -21.01 21.73 11.20
N GLU A 137 -20.08 20.81 10.97
CA GLU A 137 -18.65 21.09 10.94
C GLU A 137 -18.26 21.99 9.76
N ALA A 138 -18.78 21.69 8.56
CA ALA A 138 -18.59 22.54 7.38
C ALA A 138 -19.12 23.96 7.62
N ALA A 139 -20.30 24.12 8.23
CA ALA A 139 -20.84 25.43 8.56
C ALA A 139 -19.95 26.20 9.55
N LYS A 140 -19.42 25.53 10.58
CA LYS A 140 -18.49 26.13 11.55
C LYS A 140 -17.18 26.56 10.91
N THR A 141 -16.62 25.73 10.03
CA THR A 141 -15.38 26.08 9.31
C THR A 141 -15.58 27.23 8.34
N VAL A 142 -16.70 27.27 7.62
CA VAL A 142 -17.06 28.41 6.76
C VAL A 142 -17.21 29.68 7.58
N ALA A 143 -17.88 29.64 8.73
CA ALA A 143 -18.02 30.80 9.60
C ALA A 143 -16.64 31.31 10.08
N SER A 144 -15.78 30.45 10.63
CA SER A 144 -14.48 30.87 11.15
C SER A 144 -13.55 31.41 10.05
N LEU A 145 -13.57 30.79 8.87
CA LEU A 145 -12.81 31.28 7.72
C LEU A 145 -13.34 32.63 7.25
N THR A 146 -14.66 32.82 7.24
CA THR A 146 -15.29 34.09 6.86
C THR A 146 -14.90 35.20 7.84
N ASP A 147 -14.95 34.92 9.14
CA ASP A 147 -14.55 35.87 10.18
C ASP A 147 -13.08 36.26 10.05
N ARG A 148 -12.19 35.30 9.77
CA ARG A 148 -10.77 35.57 9.53
C ARG A 148 -10.53 36.37 8.25
N LEU A 149 -11.37 36.17 7.23
CA LEU A 149 -11.26 36.85 5.94
C LEU A 149 -11.82 38.28 6.00
N GLN A 150 -12.81 38.54 6.86
CA GLN A 150 -13.47 39.84 7.01
C GLN A 150 -12.50 41.02 7.21
N PRO A 151 -11.51 40.98 8.12
CA PRO A 151 -10.53 42.06 8.29
C PRO A 151 -9.58 42.20 7.10
N LEU A 152 -9.27 41.10 6.40
CA LEU A 152 -8.44 41.13 5.20
C LEU A 152 -9.15 41.81 4.03
N ARG A 153 -10.47 41.58 3.88
CA ARG A 153 -11.31 42.18 2.84
C ARG A 153 -11.65 43.65 3.11
N SER A 154 -11.77 44.04 4.37
CA SER A 154 -12.04 45.44 4.74
C SER A 154 -10.80 46.33 4.59
N GLY A 155 -9.65 45.77 4.22
CA GLY A 155 -8.39 46.52 4.09
C GLY A 155 -7.82 46.96 5.44
N ALA A 156 -8.22 46.31 6.53
CA ALA A 156 -7.69 46.62 7.86
C ALA A 156 -6.19 46.29 7.89
N PRO A 157 -5.32 47.23 8.29
CA PRO A 157 -3.90 46.95 8.43
C PRO A 157 -3.69 45.94 9.57
N LEU A 158 -3.12 44.77 9.23
CA LEU A 158 -2.86 43.69 10.19
C LEU A 158 -1.66 43.97 11.11
N ILE A 159 -0.82 44.91 10.70
CA ILE A 159 0.35 45.36 11.44
C ILE A 159 0.06 46.81 11.83
N SER A 160 0.28 47.15 13.09
CA SER A 160 0.11 48.52 13.55
C SER A 160 1.09 49.45 12.82
N THR A 161 0.72 50.71 12.71
CA THR A 161 1.60 51.73 12.13
C THR A 161 2.90 51.88 12.92
N GLU A 162 2.81 51.66 14.22
CA GLU A 162 3.91 51.70 15.19
C GLU A 162 4.89 50.54 14.96
N ASP A 163 4.39 49.31 14.80
CA ASP A 163 5.25 48.14 14.55
C ASP A 163 5.98 48.25 13.21
N LEU A 164 5.31 48.75 12.16
CA LEU A 164 5.97 49.02 10.88
C LEU A 164 7.08 50.06 11.02
N ALA A 165 6.82 51.16 11.75
CA ALA A 165 7.83 52.19 11.98
C ALA A 165 9.02 51.65 12.80
N GLN A 166 8.75 50.77 13.77
CA GLN A 166 9.79 50.11 14.56
C GLN A 166 10.65 49.17 13.70
N ILE A 167 10.03 48.36 12.84
CA ILE A 167 10.75 47.48 11.90
C ILE A 167 11.63 48.30 10.95
N ASP A 168 11.12 49.40 10.40
CA ASP A 168 11.91 50.29 9.52
C ASP A 168 13.09 50.95 10.26
N ALA A 169 12.87 51.37 11.52
CA ALA A 169 13.91 51.94 12.37
C ALA A 169 15.00 50.91 12.70
N ASP A 170 14.60 49.70 13.09
CA ASP A 170 15.52 48.59 13.38
C ASP A 170 16.30 48.17 12.14
N TRP A 171 15.63 48.05 10.99
CA TRP A 171 16.30 47.78 9.72
C TRP A 171 17.37 48.83 9.41
N THR A 172 17.03 50.11 9.52
CA THR A 172 17.97 51.22 9.24
C THR A 172 19.17 51.18 10.18
N LYS A 173 18.94 50.96 11.48
CA LYS A 173 19.98 50.88 12.51
C LYS A 173 20.91 49.68 12.29
N TRP A 174 20.35 48.47 12.23
CA TRP A 174 21.14 47.24 12.17
C TRP A 174 21.86 47.08 10.84
N ARG A 175 21.28 47.56 9.74
CA ARG A 175 21.96 47.61 8.45
C ARG A 175 23.17 48.53 8.49
N ALA A 176 23.03 49.74 9.04
CA ALA A 176 24.14 50.68 9.16
C ALA A 176 25.26 50.12 10.06
N GLU A 177 24.90 49.46 11.17
CA GLU A 177 25.84 48.74 12.04
C GLU A 177 26.59 47.65 11.29
N TRP A 178 25.89 46.79 10.55
CA TRP A 178 26.49 45.70 9.80
C TRP A 178 27.49 46.21 8.75
N VAL A 179 27.12 47.19 7.91
CA VAL A 179 28.03 47.78 6.92
C VAL A 179 29.27 48.35 7.58
N ARG A 180 29.09 49.10 8.67
CA ARG A 180 30.19 49.78 9.35
C ARG A 180 31.15 48.77 9.98
N ARG A 181 30.63 47.78 10.71
CA ARG A 181 31.43 46.74 11.36
C ARG A 181 32.17 45.89 10.33
N ARG A 182 31.50 45.50 9.25
CA ARG A 182 32.13 44.78 8.13
C ARG A 182 33.26 45.60 7.52
N LYS A 183 33.05 46.90 7.26
CA LYS A 183 34.09 47.78 6.73
C LYS A 183 35.29 47.89 7.66
N VAL A 184 35.06 48.09 8.96
CA VAL A 184 36.13 48.16 9.96
C VAL A 184 36.93 46.85 9.97
N PHE A 185 36.23 45.71 10.05
CA PHE A 185 36.86 44.41 10.01
C PHE A 185 37.67 44.19 8.74
N MET A 186 37.10 44.44 7.56
CA MET A 186 37.80 44.26 6.28
C MET A 186 39.03 45.15 6.15
N THR A 187 38.96 46.40 6.62
CA THR A 187 40.11 47.32 6.61
C THR A 187 41.23 46.80 7.51
N PHE A 188 40.89 46.34 8.71
CA PHE A 188 41.86 45.76 9.64
C PHE A 188 42.44 44.45 9.12
N TRP A 189 41.60 43.56 8.59
CA TRP A 189 42.01 42.28 8.03
C TRP A 189 42.97 42.47 6.85
N GLN A 190 42.67 43.40 5.94
CA GLN A 190 43.56 43.76 4.84
C GLN A 190 44.91 44.27 5.35
N LEU A 191 44.92 45.17 6.35
CA LEU A 191 46.18 45.65 6.93
C LEU A 191 47.02 44.54 7.57
N ALA A 192 46.37 43.60 8.26
CA ALA A 192 47.05 42.48 8.91
C ALA A 192 47.58 41.44 7.90
N THR A 193 46.93 41.29 6.75
CA THR A 193 47.25 40.28 5.74
C THR A 193 48.00 40.84 4.53
N ASP A 194 48.23 42.16 4.44
CA ASP A 194 48.88 42.82 3.30
C ASP A 194 50.28 42.27 2.98
N VAL A 195 50.99 41.81 4.01
CA VAL A 195 52.35 41.25 3.90
C VAL A 195 52.34 39.75 3.56
N LEU A 196 51.17 39.10 3.64
CA LEU A 196 51.03 37.66 3.44
C LEU A 196 50.61 37.33 1.99
N PRO A 197 51.10 36.22 1.42
CA PRO A 197 50.53 35.66 0.20
C PRO A 197 49.02 35.34 0.38
N PRO A 198 48.20 35.45 -0.68
CA PRO A 198 46.74 35.24 -0.58
C PRO A 198 46.32 33.87 -0.04
N GLN A 199 47.11 32.82 -0.31
CA GLN A 199 46.84 31.47 0.20
C GLN A 199 47.04 31.39 1.71
N ASP A 200 48.11 32.01 2.21
CA ASP A 200 48.44 32.04 3.65
C ASP A 200 47.43 32.90 4.42
N ALA A 201 46.97 34.00 3.83
CA ALA A 201 45.90 34.82 4.40
C ALA A 201 44.57 34.05 4.52
N THR A 202 44.27 33.17 3.55
CA THR A 202 43.07 32.32 3.59
C THR A 202 43.19 31.22 4.64
N SER A 203 44.36 30.56 4.73
CA SER A 203 44.61 29.58 5.79
C SER A 203 44.50 30.22 7.18
N LEU A 204 45.02 31.44 7.33
CA LEU A 204 44.93 32.17 8.59
C LEU A 204 43.49 32.55 8.96
N SER A 205 42.63 32.93 8.00
CA SER A 205 41.22 33.18 8.30
C SER A 205 40.50 31.93 8.79
N ASP A 206 40.81 30.78 8.17
CA ASP A 206 40.21 29.50 8.53
C ASP A 206 40.67 29.04 9.92
N ASP A 207 41.97 29.17 10.22
CA ASP A 207 42.55 28.85 11.53
C ASP A 207 41.99 29.75 12.66
N LEU A 208 41.72 31.02 12.35
CA LEU A 208 41.09 31.97 13.28
C LEU A 208 39.56 31.84 13.36
N GLY A 209 38.96 30.96 12.55
CA GLY A 209 37.51 30.73 12.54
C GLY A 209 36.71 31.95 12.05
N ILE A 210 37.26 32.74 11.11
CA ILE A 210 36.60 33.92 10.59
C ILE A 210 35.60 33.52 9.51
N GLU A 211 34.31 33.65 9.82
CA GLU A 211 33.23 33.44 8.87
C GLU A 211 32.82 34.77 8.20
N LEU A 212 32.91 34.83 6.86
CA LEU A 212 32.49 35.98 6.07
C LEU A 212 31.00 35.88 5.69
N ASP A 213 30.45 37.00 5.22
CA ASP A 213 29.06 37.09 4.78
C ASP A 213 28.71 35.99 3.73
N ALA A 214 27.74 35.15 4.07
CA ALA A 214 27.19 34.10 3.20
C ALA A 214 26.50 34.67 1.94
N PRO A 215 26.28 33.87 0.87
CA PRO A 215 25.67 34.34 -0.39
C PRO A 215 24.28 34.97 -0.23
N GLU A 216 23.51 34.57 0.80
CA GLU A 216 22.22 35.17 1.16
C GLU A 216 22.34 36.66 1.53
N HIS A 217 23.43 37.05 2.20
CA HIS A 217 23.72 38.44 2.54
C HIS A 217 23.99 39.25 1.27
N ALA A 218 24.72 38.70 0.31
CA ALA A 218 24.96 39.35 -0.98
C ALA A 218 23.67 39.52 -1.81
N VAL A 219 22.73 38.58 -1.71
CA VAL A 219 21.40 38.70 -2.32
C VAL A 219 20.59 39.79 -1.63
N LEU A 220 20.61 39.85 -0.30
CA LEU A 220 19.95 40.90 0.48
C LEU A 220 20.47 42.30 0.13
N GLU A 221 21.78 42.47 -0.08
CA GLU A 221 22.37 43.75 -0.49
C GLU A 221 21.96 44.19 -1.91
N ARG A 222 21.75 43.23 -2.81
CA ARG A 222 21.24 43.50 -4.16
C ARG A 222 19.72 43.68 -4.22
N SER A 223 19.02 43.38 -3.14
CA SER A 223 17.56 43.50 -3.09
C SER A 223 17.11 44.97 -3.06
N THR A 224 15.84 45.20 -3.41
CA THR A 224 15.20 46.52 -3.36
C THR A 224 15.17 47.11 -1.95
N LEU A 225 15.24 46.28 -0.89
CA LEU A 225 15.29 46.71 0.51
C LEU A 225 16.58 47.49 0.83
N CYS A 226 17.69 47.14 0.17
CA CYS A 226 18.97 47.83 0.33
C CYS A 226 19.19 48.93 -0.72
N LEU A 227 18.65 48.77 -1.93
CA LEU A 227 18.80 49.75 -3.02
C LEU A 227 17.93 51.01 -2.82
N CYS A 228 16.71 50.88 -2.27
CA CYS A 228 15.82 52.02 -2.03
C CYS A 228 16.27 52.95 -0.89
N SER A 229 17.11 52.49 0.05
CA SER A 229 17.56 53.32 1.18
C SER A 229 18.38 54.55 0.76
N LYS A 230 18.99 54.55 -0.44
CA LYS A 230 19.74 55.69 -0.98
C LYS A 230 18.87 56.74 -1.67
N SER A 231 17.59 56.44 -1.92
CA SER A 231 16.63 57.38 -2.48
C SER A 231 15.61 57.71 -1.40
N SER A 232 15.92 58.71 -0.59
CA SER A 232 14.90 59.43 0.19
C SER A 232 13.84 59.97 -0.77
N ASN A 233 12.81 59.18 -1.03
CA ASN A 233 11.51 59.66 -1.42
C ASN A 233 10.49 58.60 -1.00
N SER A 234 9.74 58.97 0.02
CA SER A 234 8.58 58.27 0.55
C SER A 234 7.79 57.58 -0.56
N LEU A 235 7.78 56.26 -0.55
CA LEU A 235 6.69 55.50 -1.18
C LEU A 235 5.44 55.78 -0.35
N LYS A 236 4.75 56.89 -0.66
CA LYS A 236 3.34 57.06 -0.33
C LYS A 236 2.62 55.90 -1.01
N ARG A 237 2.42 54.79 -0.29
CA ARG A 237 1.40 53.80 -0.64
C ARG A 237 0.07 54.56 -0.62
N LYS A 238 -0.44 54.90 -1.80
CA LYS A 238 -1.83 55.36 -1.94
C LYS A 238 -2.72 54.25 -1.37
N ARG A 239 -3.56 54.64 -0.41
CA ARG A 239 -4.77 53.91 -0.04
C ARG A 239 -5.64 53.70 -1.27
#